data_AF-A0A2E2XCM3-F1
#
_entry.id   AF-A0A2E2XCM3-F1
#
_cell.length_a   1.000
_cell.length_b   1.000
_cell.length_c   1.000
_cell.angle_alpha   90.00
_cell.angle_beta   90.00
_cell.angle_gamma   90.00
#
_symmetry.space_group_name_H-M   'P 1'
#
loop_
_entity.id
_entity.type
_entity.pdbx_description
1 polymer ?
#
loop_
_entity_poly.entity_id
_entity_poly.type
_entity_poly.pdbx_seq_one_letter_code
_entity_poly.pdbx_strand_id
1 'polypeptide(L)'
;MKPSKRITISKMFIESTCLPLIKKLPVLGLLFGFLVPNAHSTIASDNAYLAAIILDTYRMEIIFSSEKEEDFYCLNKSLITSKGERHIRRCESLGAGMIRENVAVMVQASTDALEACRSDTKSKRWFDTMLEDYDPTFSDLLEMVPVETEDNISQSMNLYLRAFKLEREDDQAVSDVNVWVKNFFYNQYENPSTTIQNIKDLSCDALVDHSFTFATEAEDYKANARMMCSKIDELQTCHQQLYSSTMKLRDTTSRFAKVAGEDAPENLLAIPRVRSVDY
;
A
#
# COMPACT_ATOMS: atom_id res chain seq x y z
N MET A 1 -10.23 -64.36 -55.06
CA MET A 1 -10.56 -65.22 -53.89
C MET A 1 -11.42 -64.43 -52.91
N LYS A 2 -12.37 -65.07 -52.21
CA LYS A 2 -13.07 -64.54 -51.02
C LYS A 2 -12.13 -64.60 -49.79
N PRO A 3 -12.44 -64.02 -48.60
CA PRO A 3 -13.67 -63.35 -48.15
C PRO A 3 -13.47 -61.80 -48.14
N SER A 4 -13.99 -60.91 -47.27
CA SER A 4 -14.71 -61.04 -46.00
C SER A 4 -15.64 -59.84 -45.66
N LYS A 5 -15.94 -59.65 -44.37
CA LYS A 5 -16.87 -58.73 -43.70
C LYS A 5 -16.23 -58.34 -42.34
N ARG A 6 -16.53 -57.20 -41.69
CA ARG A 6 -17.82 -56.92 -41.03
C ARG A 6 -18.10 -55.43 -40.83
N ILE A 7 -19.39 -55.12 -40.93
CA ILE A 7 -20.06 -53.94 -40.37
C ILE A 7 -20.43 -54.24 -38.93
N THR A 8 -20.32 -53.26 -38.03
CA THR A 8 -21.25 -53.14 -36.89
C THR A 8 -21.69 -51.68 -36.77
N ILE A 9 -22.99 -51.45 -36.81
CA ILE A 9 -23.63 -50.15 -36.55
C ILE A 9 -24.44 -50.30 -35.26
N SER A 10 -24.19 -49.41 -34.30
CA SER A 10 -25.13 -48.94 -33.27
C SER A 10 -24.79 -47.46 -33.10
N LYS A 11 -25.66 -46.45 -33.29
CA LYS A 11 -27.12 -46.37 -33.19
C LYS A 11 -27.66 -46.74 -31.80
N MET A 12 -27.63 -45.75 -30.90
CA MET A 12 -28.79 -45.20 -30.19
C MET A 12 -28.40 -43.78 -29.73
N PHE A 13 -29.14 -42.73 -30.12
CA PHE A 13 -30.34 -42.21 -29.40
C PHE A 13 -29.94 -41.77 -27.99
N ILE A 14 -29.82 -40.47 -27.68
CA ILE A 14 -30.85 -39.46 -27.33
C ILE A 14 -30.05 -38.31 -26.64
N GLU A 15 -30.38 -37.01 -26.54
CA GLU A 15 -31.59 -36.18 -26.74
C GLU A 15 -31.13 -34.86 -27.43
N SER A 16 -31.95 -34.21 -28.26
CA SER A 16 -32.68 -32.96 -27.91
C SER A 16 -31.79 -31.83 -27.34
N THR A 17 -31.47 -30.80 -28.13
CA THR A 17 -32.27 -29.59 -28.44
C THR A 17 -31.92 -28.40 -27.55
N CYS A 18 -31.90 -27.22 -28.20
CA CYS A 18 -31.93 -25.89 -27.60
C CYS A 18 -30.74 -25.51 -26.72
N LEU A 19 -30.00 -24.49 -27.16
CA LEU A 19 -29.57 -23.45 -26.23
C LEU A 19 -30.83 -22.83 -25.60
N PRO A 20 -30.83 -22.60 -24.28
CA PRO A 20 -31.62 -21.52 -23.70
C PRO A 20 -30.71 -20.56 -22.93
N LEU A 21 -30.99 -19.26 -23.11
CA LEU A 21 -30.71 -18.18 -22.16
C LEU A 21 -29.26 -18.06 -21.63
N ILE A 22 -28.54 -17.12 -22.23
CA ILE A 22 -27.62 -16.24 -21.49
C ILE A 22 -28.39 -15.64 -20.30
N LYS A 23 -28.08 -16.07 -19.07
CA LYS A 23 -28.38 -15.37 -17.80
C LYS A 23 -27.58 -15.97 -16.64
N LYS A 24 -27.10 -15.10 -15.73
CA LYS A 24 -26.20 -15.34 -14.58
C LYS A 24 -24.70 -15.46 -15.00
N LEU A 25 -23.86 -14.44 -14.82
CA LEU A 25 -23.26 -13.85 -13.59
C LEU A 25 -21.79 -14.33 -13.43
N PRO A 26 -20.91 -13.63 -12.66
CA PRO A 26 -19.53 -13.42 -13.08
C PRO A 26 -18.55 -14.50 -12.59
N VAL A 27 -17.92 -15.21 -13.52
CA VAL A 27 -16.86 -16.20 -13.22
C VAL A 27 -15.44 -15.63 -13.46
N LEU A 28 -15.34 -14.35 -13.80
CA LEU A 28 -14.04 -13.67 -14.01
C LEU A 28 -13.33 -13.27 -12.70
N GLY A 29 -14.02 -13.26 -11.55
CA GLY A 29 -13.41 -12.92 -10.25
C GLY A 29 -12.61 -14.05 -9.59
N LEU A 30 -12.68 -15.29 -10.10
CA LEU A 30 -12.16 -16.49 -9.41
C LEU A 30 -10.92 -17.13 -10.05
N LEU A 31 -10.35 -16.53 -11.11
CA LEU A 31 -9.21 -17.11 -11.84
C LEU A 31 -7.85 -16.41 -11.61
N PHE A 32 -7.80 -15.32 -10.84
CA PHE A 32 -6.53 -14.66 -10.47
C PHE A 32 -5.87 -15.21 -9.19
N GLY A 33 -6.49 -16.19 -8.51
CA GLY A 33 -6.00 -16.76 -7.25
C GLY A 33 -4.92 -17.84 -7.37
N PHE A 34 -4.60 -18.31 -8.58
CA PHE A 34 -3.61 -19.38 -8.80
C PHE A 34 -2.57 -18.96 -9.84
N LEU A 35 -1.29 -19.22 -9.53
CA LEU A 35 -0.09 -18.94 -10.34
C LEU A 35 0.40 -17.48 -10.36
N VAL A 36 0.82 -16.97 -9.20
CA VAL A 36 1.99 -16.08 -9.13
C VAL A 36 3.09 -16.78 -8.33
N PRO A 37 3.86 -17.70 -8.95
CA PRO A 37 5.03 -18.28 -8.30
C PRO A 37 6.12 -17.22 -8.21
N ASN A 38 6.41 -16.73 -7.00
CA ASN A 38 7.55 -15.87 -6.66
C ASN A 38 7.93 -14.86 -7.75
N ALA A 39 6.98 -13.99 -8.13
CA ALA A 39 7.35 -12.74 -8.78
C ALA A 39 8.13 -11.91 -7.75
N HIS A 40 9.46 -12.07 -7.76
CA HIS A 40 10.34 -11.30 -6.89
C HIS A 40 10.17 -9.82 -7.23
N SER A 41 9.55 -9.07 -6.30
CA SER A 41 9.46 -7.60 -6.36
C SER A 41 10.81 -7.00 -6.76
N THR A 42 10.83 -6.13 -7.78
CA THR A 42 12.05 -5.38 -8.12
C THR A 42 12.21 -4.14 -7.23
N ILE A 43 11.11 -3.60 -6.71
CA ILE A 43 11.10 -2.51 -5.74
C ILE A 43 11.36 -3.09 -4.34
N ALA A 44 12.27 -2.46 -3.59
CA ALA A 44 12.56 -2.88 -2.23
C ALA A 44 11.37 -2.52 -1.30
N SER A 45 11.12 -3.31 -0.26
CA SER A 45 9.88 -3.18 0.54
C SER A 45 9.84 -1.87 1.32
N ASP A 46 10.98 -1.45 1.86
CA ASP A 46 11.21 -0.14 2.47
C ASP A 46 10.83 1.00 1.51
N ASN A 47 11.26 0.93 0.26
CA ASN A 47 10.91 1.93 -0.77
C ASN A 47 9.41 1.94 -1.08
N ALA A 48 8.77 0.76 -1.14
CA ALA A 48 7.33 0.63 -1.35
C ALA A 48 6.51 1.20 -0.17
N TYR A 49 7.01 1.04 1.07
CA TYR A 49 6.39 1.61 2.27
C TYR A 49 6.60 3.12 2.38
N LEU A 50 7.81 3.63 2.09
CA LEU A 50 8.08 5.07 1.98
C LEU A 50 7.13 5.71 0.95
N ALA A 51 7.00 5.10 -0.22
CA ALA A 51 6.08 5.54 -1.27
C ALA A 51 4.59 5.50 -0.85
N ALA A 52 4.17 4.47 -0.09
CA ALA A 52 2.81 4.38 0.42
C ALA A 52 2.49 5.51 1.44
N ILE A 53 3.46 5.94 2.25
CA ILE A 53 3.34 7.10 3.15
C ILE A 53 3.28 8.43 2.37
N ILE A 54 4.03 8.59 1.27
CA ILE A 54 3.90 9.77 0.38
C ILE A 54 2.46 9.89 -0.13
N LEU A 55 1.85 8.78 -0.57
CA LEU A 55 0.47 8.78 -1.04
C LEU A 55 -0.53 9.17 0.05
N ASP A 56 -0.31 8.76 1.30
CA ASP A 56 -1.26 8.99 2.39
C ASP A 56 -1.14 10.41 2.96
N THR A 57 0.08 10.92 3.16
CA THR A 57 0.34 12.31 3.56
C THR A 57 -0.28 13.34 2.61
N TYR A 58 -0.26 13.10 1.29
CA TYR A 58 -0.91 14.02 0.34
C TYR A 58 -2.44 14.10 0.54
N ARG A 59 -3.09 13.02 0.99
CA ARG A 59 -4.54 13.01 1.31
C ARG A 59 -4.86 13.82 2.57
N MET A 60 -3.86 14.21 3.36
CA MET A 60 -4.00 15.02 4.58
C MET A 60 -3.73 16.52 4.36
N GLU A 61 -3.89 17.01 3.12
CA GLU A 61 -3.81 18.43 2.74
C GLU A 61 -2.47 19.14 3.07
N ILE A 62 -1.47 18.96 2.18
CA ILE A 62 -0.35 19.92 2.12
C ILE A 62 -0.87 21.22 1.49
N ILE A 63 -1.43 22.10 2.34
CA ILE A 63 -1.75 23.47 1.96
C ILE A 63 -0.44 24.26 1.93
N PHE A 64 0.04 24.56 0.72
CA PHE A 64 1.09 25.56 0.52
C PHE A 64 0.57 26.92 1.04
N SER A 65 1.03 27.32 2.22
CA SER A 65 0.59 28.55 2.91
C SER A 65 0.87 29.77 2.05
N SER A 66 -0.19 30.39 1.53
CA SER A 66 -0.14 31.29 0.36
C SER A 66 -0.23 32.77 0.71
N GLU A 67 0.52 33.23 1.72
CA GLU A 67 0.43 34.61 2.23
C GLU A 67 1.50 35.59 1.70
N LYS A 68 2.40 35.19 0.78
CA LYS A 68 3.49 36.07 0.30
C LYS A 68 3.63 36.08 -1.22
N GLU A 69 3.73 37.28 -1.80
CA GLU A 69 4.07 37.47 -3.22
C GLU A 69 5.41 36.80 -3.59
N GLU A 70 6.30 36.63 -2.61
CA GLU A 70 7.65 36.09 -2.76
C GLU A 70 7.66 34.66 -3.33
N ASP A 71 6.68 33.83 -2.97
CA ASP A 71 6.59 32.44 -3.40
C ASP A 71 6.15 32.33 -4.86
N PHE A 72 5.26 33.22 -5.32
CA PHE A 72 4.85 33.32 -6.73
C PHE A 72 6.04 33.64 -7.65
N TYR A 73 6.98 34.49 -7.21
CA TYR A 73 8.20 34.72 -7.97
C TYR A 73 9.04 33.43 -8.08
N CYS A 74 9.18 32.67 -7.00
CA CYS A 74 9.91 31.39 -7.00
C CYS A 74 9.23 30.24 -7.78
N LEU A 75 7.98 30.39 -8.22
CA LEU A 75 7.40 29.49 -9.24
C LEU A 75 7.90 29.80 -10.66
N ASN A 76 8.32 31.05 -10.94
CA ASN A 76 8.73 31.49 -12.27
C ASN A 76 10.26 31.60 -12.41
N LYS A 77 10.89 30.48 -12.80
CA LYS A 77 12.35 30.37 -12.94
C LYS A 77 12.96 31.41 -13.88
N SER A 78 12.35 31.72 -15.03
CA SER A 78 12.90 32.71 -15.98
C SER A 78 12.83 34.14 -15.43
N LEU A 79 11.76 34.48 -14.72
CA LEU A 79 11.64 35.76 -14.01
C LEU A 79 12.71 35.88 -12.90
N ILE A 80 12.89 34.84 -12.07
CA ILE A 80 13.93 34.83 -11.02
C ILE A 80 15.35 34.93 -11.59
N THR A 81 15.66 34.19 -12.66
CA THR A 81 16.97 34.29 -13.34
C THR A 81 17.26 35.73 -13.79
N SER A 82 16.24 36.46 -14.29
CA SER A 82 16.40 37.88 -14.67
C SER A 82 16.64 38.84 -13.49
N LYS A 83 16.30 38.43 -12.25
CA LYS A 83 16.57 39.18 -11.01
C LYS A 83 17.96 38.90 -10.44
N GLY A 84 18.64 37.87 -10.94
CA GLY A 84 20.03 37.55 -10.63
C GLY A 84 20.24 36.66 -9.39
N GLU A 85 21.50 36.30 -9.20
CA GLU A 85 22.01 35.28 -8.27
C GLU A 85 21.43 35.32 -6.84
N ARG A 86 21.22 36.51 -6.27
CA ARG A 86 20.65 36.66 -4.92
C ARG A 86 19.23 36.08 -4.81
N HIS A 87 18.44 36.18 -5.87
CA HIS A 87 17.07 35.67 -5.89
C HIS A 87 17.02 34.17 -6.17
N ILE A 88 17.94 33.64 -6.99
CA ILE A 88 18.12 32.20 -7.20
C ILE A 88 18.38 31.50 -5.86
N ARG A 89 19.43 31.93 -5.14
CA ARG A 89 19.78 31.37 -3.81
C ARG A 89 18.67 31.49 -2.76
N ARG A 90 17.76 32.47 -2.90
CA ARG A 90 16.59 32.59 -2.03
C ARG A 90 15.52 31.54 -2.37
N CYS A 91 15.25 31.31 -3.65
CA CYS A 91 14.30 30.27 -4.07
C CYS A 91 14.84 28.85 -3.82
N GLU A 92 16.16 28.64 -3.93
CA GLU A 92 16.82 27.40 -3.48
C GLU A 92 16.52 27.12 -2.00
N SER A 93 16.74 28.10 -1.12
CA SER A 93 16.46 27.98 0.32
C SER A 93 14.97 27.82 0.65
N LEU A 94 14.05 28.45 -0.09
CA LEU A 94 12.61 28.22 0.10
C LEU A 94 12.21 26.79 -0.30
N GLY A 95 12.71 26.29 -1.44
CA GLY A 95 12.49 24.90 -1.86
C GLY A 95 13.09 23.89 -0.87
N ALA A 96 14.28 24.17 -0.33
CA ALA A 96 14.90 23.37 0.73
C ALA A 96 13.99 23.25 1.96
N GLY A 97 13.49 24.37 2.47
CA GLY A 97 12.59 24.42 3.62
C GLY A 97 11.30 23.65 3.39
N MET A 98 10.72 23.73 2.18
CA MET A 98 9.53 22.96 1.80
C MET A 98 9.79 21.45 1.78
N ILE A 99 10.89 20.99 1.19
CA ILE A 99 11.22 19.55 1.13
C ILE A 99 11.51 19.02 2.56
N ARG A 100 12.22 19.80 3.39
CA ARG A 100 12.45 19.47 4.81
C ARG A 100 11.13 19.33 5.57
N GLU A 101 10.16 20.21 5.33
CA GLU A 101 8.82 20.15 5.94
C GLU A 101 8.02 18.95 5.44
N ASN A 102 8.05 18.64 4.14
CA ASN A 102 7.45 17.44 3.58
C ASN A 102 7.99 16.16 4.28
N VAL A 103 9.32 16.05 4.46
CA VAL A 103 9.94 14.91 5.16
C VAL A 103 9.53 14.87 6.64
N ALA A 104 9.40 16.01 7.31
CA ALA A 104 8.88 16.06 8.69
C ALA A 104 7.41 15.61 8.78
N VAL A 105 6.56 15.97 7.81
CA VAL A 105 5.18 15.47 7.72
C VAL A 105 5.14 13.96 7.49
N MET A 106 6.04 13.41 6.67
CA MET A 106 6.16 11.95 6.49
C MET A 106 6.60 11.21 7.77
N VAL A 107 7.45 11.81 8.62
CA VAL A 107 7.76 11.24 9.95
C VAL A 107 6.50 11.10 10.80
N GLN A 108 5.66 12.15 10.84
CA GLN A 108 4.43 12.13 11.64
C GLN A 108 3.47 11.06 11.10
N ALA A 109 3.19 11.05 9.80
CA ALA A 109 2.30 10.04 9.20
C ALA A 109 2.83 8.60 9.36
N SER A 110 4.15 8.39 9.31
CA SER A 110 4.76 7.08 9.61
C SER A 110 4.57 6.67 11.07
N THR A 111 4.54 7.64 11.99
CA THR A 111 4.29 7.42 13.42
C THR A 111 2.81 7.09 13.67
N ASP A 112 1.90 7.87 13.07
CA ASP A 112 0.45 7.65 13.18
C ASP A 112 0.05 6.28 12.60
N ALA A 113 0.59 5.90 11.44
CA ALA A 113 0.40 4.59 10.82
C ALA A 113 0.91 3.44 11.70
N LEU A 114 2.04 3.63 12.38
CA LEU A 114 2.60 2.64 13.31
C LEU A 114 1.73 2.48 14.57
N GLU A 115 1.17 3.57 15.10
CA GLU A 115 0.22 3.52 16.22
C GLU A 115 -1.10 2.85 15.83
N ALA A 116 -1.66 3.18 14.66
CA ALA A 116 -2.83 2.51 14.09
C ALA A 116 -2.59 1.00 13.92
N CYS A 117 -1.47 0.60 13.31
CA CYS A 117 -1.12 -0.82 13.16
C CYS A 117 -1.01 -1.55 14.50
N ARG A 118 -0.39 -0.92 15.51
CA ARG A 118 -0.26 -1.50 16.86
C ARG A 118 -1.62 -1.67 17.53
N SER A 119 -2.51 -0.70 17.37
CA SER A 119 -3.89 -0.75 17.87
C SER A 119 -4.68 -1.88 17.20
N ASP A 120 -4.68 -1.94 15.87
CA ASP A 120 -5.36 -2.98 15.10
C ASP A 120 -4.86 -4.38 15.43
N THR A 121 -3.53 -4.56 15.53
CA THR A 121 -2.91 -5.84 15.90
C THR A 121 -3.33 -6.27 17.30
N LYS A 122 -3.35 -5.34 18.27
CA LYS A 122 -3.79 -5.62 19.64
C LYS A 122 -5.28 -5.97 19.68
N SER A 123 -6.12 -5.23 18.97
CA SER A 123 -7.55 -5.47 18.86
C SER A 123 -7.82 -6.88 18.32
N LYS A 124 -7.24 -7.22 17.17
CA LYS A 124 -7.42 -8.54 16.54
C LYS A 124 -6.97 -9.70 17.42
N ARG A 125 -5.84 -9.57 18.13
CA ARG A 125 -5.39 -10.58 19.12
C ARG A 125 -6.34 -10.71 20.31
N TRP A 126 -6.90 -9.59 20.78
CA TRP A 126 -7.85 -9.61 21.90
C TRP A 126 -9.17 -10.30 21.52
N PHE A 127 -9.72 -10.00 20.34
CA PHE A 127 -10.89 -10.70 19.82
C PHE A 127 -10.64 -12.19 19.57
N ASP A 128 -9.47 -12.55 19.04
CA ASP A 128 -9.08 -13.94 18.81
C ASP A 128 -8.98 -14.74 20.13
N THR A 129 -8.36 -14.15 21.17
CA THR A 129 -8.33 -14.74 22.52
C THR A 129 -9.74 -14.87 23.10
N MET A 130 -10.57 -13.82 22.98
CA MET A 130 -11.94 -13.85 23.48
C MET A 130 -12.77 -14.97 22.84
N LEU A 131 -12.69 -15.15 21.52
CA LEU A 131 -13.41 -16.22 20.81
C LEU A 131 -12.85 -17.63 21.12
N GLU A 132 -11.57 -17.76 21.47
CA GLU A 132 -11.00 -19.04 21.92
C GLU A 132 -11.43 -19.42 23.35
N ASP A 133 -11.70 -18.43 24.22
CA ASP A 133 -12.08 -18.63 25.63
C ASP A 133 -13.60 -18.63 25.89
N TYR A 134 -14.44 -18.11 24.98
CA TYR A 134 -15.90 -17.99 25.18
C TYR A 134 -16.69 -19.25 24.79
N ASP A 135 -17.87 -19.41 25.39
CA ASP A 135 -18.85 -20.43 24.97
C ASP A 135 -19.44 -20.05 23.60
N PRO A 136 -19.33 -20.91 22.56
CA PRO A 136 -19.86 -20.63 21.23
C PRO A 136 -21.38 -20.46 21.13
N THR A 137 -22.14 -20.76 22.19
CA THR A 137 -23.60 -20.53 22.21
C THR A 137 -24.00 -19.05 22.28
N PHE A 138 -23.06 -18.13 22.50
CA PHE A 138 -23.29 -16.68 22.45
C PHE A 138 -22.90 -16.10 21.08
N SER A 139 -23.75 -16.32 20.06
CA SER A 139 -23.47 -15.91 18.68
C SER A 139 -23.37 -14.41 18.46
N ASP A 140 -24.04 -13.58 19.27
CA ASP A 140 -24.00 -12.10 19.24
C ASP A 140 -22.57 -11.52 19.20
N LEU A 141 -21.57 -12.25 19.70
CA LEU A 141 -20.15 -11.85 19.66
C LEU A 141 -19.60 -11.74 18.24
N LEU A 142 -20.12 -12.53 17.29
CA LEU A 142 -19.68 -12.55 15.88
C LEU A 142 -19.89 -11.20 15.18
N GLU A 143 -20.96 -10.49 15.50
CA GLU A 143 -21.26 -9.16 14.95
C GLU A 143 -20.22 -8.09 15.36
N MET A 144 -19.51 -8.32 16.47
CA MET A 144 -18.54 -7.38 17.02
C MET A 144 -17.10 -7.63 16.56
N VAL A 145 -16.82 -8.73 15.86
CA VAL A 145 -15.46 -9.13 15.51
C VAL A 145 -14.92 -8.27 14.35
N PRO A 146 -13.78 -7.57 14.50
CA PRO A 146 -13.19 -6.71 13.47
C PRO A 146 -12.39 -7.55 12.46
N VAL A 147 -13.09 -8.38 11.70
CA VAL A 147 -12.51 -9.11 10.56
C VAL A 147 -12.51 -8.19 9.33
N GLU A 148 -11.40 -8.17 8.59
CA GLU A 148 -11.30 -7.36 7.36
C GLU A 148 -12.20 -7.95 6.27
N THR A 149 -13.09 -7.13 5.69
CA THR A 149 -13.93 -7.47 4.53
C THR A 149 -13.65 -6.52 3.38
N GLU A 150 -14.16 -6.81 2.18
CA GLU A 150 -13.96 -5.91 1.03
C GLU A 150 -14.57 -4.50 1.24
N ASP A 151 -15.66 -4.41 2.02
CA ASP A 151 -16.37 -3.16 2.32
C ASP A 151 -15.84 -2.41 3.56
N ASN A 152 -15.15 -3.13 4.46
CA ASN A 152 -14.65 -2.58 5.73
C ASN A 152 -13.18 -2.97 5.95
N ILE A 153 -12.29 -2.14 5.43
CA ILE A 153 -10.83 -2.31 5.50
C ILE A 153 -10.25 -1.25 6.44
N SER A 154 -9.47 -1.67 7.44
CA SER A 154 -8.82 -0.75 8.38
C SER A 154 -7.81 0.17 7.68
N GLN A 155 -7.47 1.33 8.28
CA GLN A 155 -6.45 2.23 7.73
C GLN A 155 -5.08 1.53 7.60
N SER A 156 -4.68 0.76 8.63
CA SER A 156 -3.46 -0.05 8.61
C SER A 156 -3.47 -1.07 7.47
N MET A 157 -4.59 -1.79 7.30
CA MET A 157 -4.75 -2.76 6.22
C MET A 157 -4.77 -2.10 4.83
N ASN A 158 -5.34 -0.89 4.71
CA ASN A 158 -5.32 -0.12 3.47
C ASN A 158 -3.89 0.27 3.07
N LEU A 159 -3.08 0.75 4.02
CA LEU A 159 -1.68 1.08 3.79
C LEU A 159 -0.85 -0.17 3.41
N TYR A 160 -1.07 -1.28 4.11
CA TYR A 160 -0.49 -2.60 3.79
C TYR A 160 -0.76 -3.03 2.34
N LEU A 161 -2.02 -2.95 1.89
CA LEU A 161 -2.41 -3.31 0.54
C LEU A 161 -1.83 -2.37 -0.52
N ARG A 162 -1.63 -1.07 -0.22
CA ARG A 162 -0.93 -0.15 -1.12
C ARG A 162 0.54 -0.53 -1.26
N ALA A 163 1.24 -0.81 -0.16
CA ALA A 163 2.63 -1.26 -0.20
C ALA A 163 2.77 -2.56 -1.03
N PHE A 164 1.85 -3.52 -0.88
CA PHE A 164 1.80 -4.73 -1.71
C PHE A 164 1.69 -4.44 -3.21
N LYS A 165 0.80 -3.53 -3.61
CA LYS A 165 0.67 -3.13 -5.04
C LYS A 165 1.96 -2.51 -5.58
N LEU A 166 2.64 -1.72 -4.77
CA LEU A 166 3.88 -1.05 -5.14
C LEU A 166 5.07 -2.02 -5.26
N GLU A 167 5.22 -2.98 -4.33
CA GLU A 167 6.17 -4.10 -4.50
C GLU A 167 5.92 -4.86 -5.82
N ARG A 168 4.66 -5.05 -6.17
CA ARG A 168 4.28 -5.78 -7.38
C ARG A 168 4.35 -4.98 -8.68
N GLU A 169 4.87 -3.75 -8.64
CA GLU A 169 4.94 -2.83 -9.78
C GLU A 169 3.58 -2.66 -10.49
N ASP A 170 2.50 -2.54 -9.72
CA ASP A 170 1.17 -2.18 -10.27
C ASP A 170 1.26 -0.82 -10.99
N ASP A 171 1.00 -0.83 -12.31
CA ASP A 171 1.23 0.33 -13.19
C ASP A 171 0.54 1.61 -12.68
N GLN A 172 -0.67 1.50 -12.15
CA GLN A 172 -1.42 2.64 -11.65
C GLN A 172 -0.82 3.14 -10.33
N ALA A 173 -0.55 2.24 -9.37
CA ALA A 173 0.06 2.62 -8.09
C ALA A 173 1.45 3.25 -8.29
N VAL A 174 2.27 2.70 -9.19
CA VAL A 174 3.58 3.24 -9.56
C VAL A 174 3.46 4.60 -10.26
N SER A 175 2.50 4.75 -11.19
CA SER A 175 2.20 6.03 -11.83
C SER A 175 1.83 7.10 -10.81
N ASP A 176 0.91 6.79 -9.90
CA ASP A 176 0.45 7.72 -8.86
C ASP A 176 1.64 8.15 -7.98
N VAL A 177 2.42 7.21 -7.45
CA VAL A 177 3.63 7.53 -6.64
C VAL A 177 4.61 8.40 -7.42
N ASN A 178 4.88 8.12 -8.69
CA ASN A 178 5.87 8.87 -9.47
C ASN A 178 5.46 10.34 -9.72
N VAL A 179 4.16 10.66 -9.68
CA VAL A 179 3.68 12.06 -9.66
C VAL A 179 4.03 12.71 -8.32
N TRP A 180 3.77 12.01 -7.20
CA TRP A 180 3.95 12.57 -5.86
C TRP A 180 5.40 12.65 -5.38
N VAL A 181 6.25 11.66 -5.71
CA VAL A 181 7.70 11.70 -5.43
C VAL A 181 8.33 12.98 -5.98
N LYS A 182 7.97 13.37 -7.21
CA LYS A 182 8.40 14.65 -7.77
C LYS A 182 7.87 15.82 -6.95
N ASN A 183 6.58 15.86 -6.65
CA ASN A 183 6.01 16.97 -5.87
C ASN A 183 6.61 17.10 -4.46
N PHE A 184 7.10 16.00 -3.86
CA PHE A 184 7.72 15.99 -2.53
C PHE A 184 9.18 16.45 -2.52
N PHE A 185 9.98 16.06 -3.53
CA PHE A 185 11.45 16.25 -3.55
C PHE A 185 11.97 17.15 -4.68
N TYR A 186 11.11 17.60 -5.60
CA TYR A 186 11.53 18.45 -6.72
C TYR A 186 11.67 19.91 -6.32
N ASN A 187 12.91 20.40 -6.35
CA ASN A 187 13.22 21.82 -6.37
C ASN A 187 13.75 22.20 -7.76
N GLN A 188 13.04 23.07 -8.47
CA GLN A 188 13.46 23.50 -9.81
C GLN A 188 14.77 24.30 -9.85
N TYR A 189 15.30 24.72 -8.70
CA TYR A 189 16.55 25.47 -8.59
C TYR A 189 17.77 24.60 -8.24
N GLU A 190 17.56 23.37 -7.78
CA GLU A 190 18.64 22.44 -7.44
C GLU A 190 19.29 21.75 -8.65
N ASN A 191 20.41 21.08 -8.39
CA ASN A 191 21.07 20.22 -9.36
C ASN A 191 20.21 18.96 -9.63
N PRO A 192 19.78 18.71 -10.89
CA PRO A 192 18.97 17.54 -11.22
C PRO A 192 19.64 16.19 -10.93
N SER A 193 20.97 16.14 -10.79
CA SER A 193 21.70 14.88 -10.53
C SER A 193 21.60 14.37 -9.09
N THR A 194 21.01 15.15 -8.17
CA THR A 194 20.83 14.79 -6.75
C THR A 194 19.35 14.68 -6.35
N THR A 195 18.43 14.92 -7.29
CA THR A 195 16.98 14.90 -7.04
C THR A 195 16.41 13.49 -7.14
N ILE A 196 15.53 13.11 -6.21
CA ILE A 196 14.73 11.87 -6.29
C ILE A 196 13.60 12.10 -7.30
N GLN A 197 13.62 11.40 -8.45
CA GLN A 197 12.69 11.66 -9.57
C GLN A 197 11.53 10.67 -9.65
N ASN A 198 11.69 9.46 -9.10
CA ASN A 198 10.69 8.38 -9.18
C ASN A 198 10.88 7.35 -8.06
N ILE A 199 9.94 6.40 -7.92
CA ILE A 199 9.96 5.36 -6.87
C ILE A 199 11.23 4.49 -6.86
N LYS A 200 11.93 4.35 -8.00
CA LYS A 200 13.17 3.57 -8.09
C LYS A 200 14.40 4.33 -7.57
N ASP A 201 14.31 5.66 -7.47
CA ASP A 201 15.34 6.51 -6.86
C ASP A 201 15.08 6.74 -5.36
N LEU A 202 13.86 6.44 -4.89
CA LEU A 202 13.47 6.61 -3.49
C LEU A 202 14.10 5.50 -2.65
N SER A 203 14.97 5.88 -1.71
CA SER A 203 15.49 4.99 -0.66
C SER A 203 15.91 5.81 0.56
N CYS A 204 16.15 5.14 1.69
CA CYS A 204 16.64 5.79 2.90
C CYS A 204 17.99 6.51 2.70
N ASP A 205 18.90 5.89 1.97
CA ASP A 205 20.19 6.49 1.63
C ASP A 205 20.01 7.68 0.66
N ALA A 206 19.14 7.56 -0.35
CA ALA A 206 18.87 8.65 -1.28
C ALA A 206 18.23 9.87 -0.58
N LEU A 207 17.36 9.65 0.41
CA LEU A 207 16.80 10.72 1.24
C LEU A 207 17.87 11.39 2.10
N VAL A 208 18.76 10.61 2.72
CA VAL A 208 19.89 11.13 3.49
C VAL A 208 20.87 11.89 2.60
N ASP A 209 21.15 11.40 1.40
CA ASP A 209 22.10 12.02 0.48
C ASP A 209 21.53 13.29 -0.16
N HIS A 210 20.22 13.34 -0.42
CA HIS A 210 19.51 14.56 -0.81
C HIS A 210 19.60 15.65 0.27
N SER A 211 19.80 15.31 1.55
CA SER A 211 20.00 16.32 2.60
C SER A 211 21.27 17.16 2.40
N PHE A 212 22.30 16.61 1.75
CA PHE A 212 23.56 17.32 1.50
C PHE A 212 23.46 18.38 0.39
N THR A 213 22.35 18.46 -0.37
CA THR A 213 22.10 19.62 -1.25
C THR A 213 21.80 20.90 -0.44
N PHE A 214 21.44 20.74 0.84
CA PHE A 214 20.95 21.80 1.73
C PHE A 214 21.94 22.13 2.87
N ALA A 215 23.09 22.73 2.54
CA ALA A 215 24.20 22.93 3.48
C ALA A 215 23.85 23.58 4.85
N THR A 216 22.77 24.37 4.95
CA THR A 216 22.30 25.01 6.20
C THR A 216 21.25 24.20 6.98
N GLU A 217 20.60 23.22 6.34
CA GLU A 217 19.45 22.47 6.89
C GLU A 217 19.67 20.94 6.89
N ALA A 218 20.84 20.51 6.40
CA ALA A 218 21.19 19.11 6.15
C ALA A 218 21.03 18.19 7.35
N GLU A 219 21.35 18.63 8.57
CA GLU A 219 21.32 17.76 9.76
C GLU A 219 19.89 17.52 10.29
N ASP A 220 19.02 18.54 10.33
CA ASP A 220 17.61 18.36 10.71
C ASP A 220 16.86 17.48 9.69
N TYR A 221 17.08 17.74 8.40
CA TYR A 221 16.55 16.90 7.32
C TYR A 221 17.00 15.45 7.49
N LYS A 222 18.29 15.21 7.72
CA LYS A 222 18.90 13.88 7.84
C LYS A 222 18.47 13.15 9.11
N ALA A 223 18.25 13.87 10.20
CA ALA A 223 17.61 13.33 11.40
C ALA A 223 16.18 12.87 11.09
N ASN A 224 15.38 13.69 10.41
CA ASN A 224 14.01 13.32 10.01
C ASN A 224 13.98 12.15 9.02
N ALA A 225 14.84 12.14 8.00
CA ALA A 225 14.94 11.05 7.02
C ALA A 225 15.29 9.71 7.69
N ARG A 226 16.29 9.70 8.59
CA ARG A 226 16.68 8.51 9.38
C ARG A 226 15.58 8.06 10.31
N MET A 227 14.91 9.00 10.99
CA MET A 227 13.80 8.72 11.90
C MET A 227 12.61 8.11 11.15
N MET A 228 12.24 8.65 10.00
CA MET A 228 11.22 8.09 9.11
C MET A 228 11.57 6.66 8.70
N CYS A 229 12.81 6.43 8.24
CA CYS A 229 13.27 5.09 7.87
C CYS A 229 13.20 4.08 9.03
N SER A 230 13.57 4.49 10.24
CA SER A 230 13.38 3.68 11.45
C SER A 230 11.90 3.38 11.73
N LYS A 231 10.98 4.32 11.44
CA LYS A 231 9.53 4.10 11.59
C LYS A 231 8.98 3.16 10.52
N ILE A 232 9.52 3.18 9.30
CA ILE A 232 9.16 2.22 8.24
C ILE A 232 9.55 0.79 8.65
N ASP A 233 10.74 0.57 9.21
CA ASP A 233 11.17 -0.75 9.71
C ASP A 233 10.28 -1.27 10.87
N GLU A 234 9.97 -0.38 11.84
CA GLU A 234 8.99 -0.69 12.91
C GLU A 234 7.59 -1.01 12.35
N LEU A 235 7.14 -0.27 11.32
CA LEU A 235 5.83 -0.43 10.69
C LEU A 235 5.73 -1.71 9.86
N GLN A 236 6.78 -2.06 9.12
CA GLN A 236 6.91 -3.34 8.42
C GLN A 236 6.80 -4.51 9.41
N THR A 237 7.58 -4.47 10.50
CA THR A 237 7.51 -5.43 11.60
C THR A 237 6.10 -5.53 12.19
N CYS A 238 5.44 -4.38 12.38
CA CYS A 238 4.06 -4.34 12.86
C CYS A 238 3.08 -4.98 11.86
N HIS A 239 3.22 -4.73 10.57
CA HIS A 239 2.39 -5.34 9.53
C HIS A 239 2.60 -6.85 9.38
N GLN A 240 3.78 -7.40 9.68
CA GLN A 240 3.95 -8.86 9.83
C GLN A 240 3.01 -9.42 10.90
N GLN A 241 2.97 -8.75 12.04
CA GLN A 241 2.15 -9.13 13.18
C GLN A 241 0.66 -8.93 12.89
N LEU A 242 0.29 -7.87 12.17
CA LEU A 242 -1.07 -7.60 11.72
C LEU A 242 -1.56 -8.70 10.76
N TYR A 243 -0.76 -9.07 9.76
CA TYR A 243 -1.08 -10.16 8.82
C TYR A 243 -1.38 -11.46 9.58
N SER A 244 -0.45 -11.92 10.42
CA SER A 244 -0.59 -13.17 11.17
C SER A 244 -1.78 -13.14 12.14
N SER A 245 -2.02 -12.02 12.81
CA SER A 245 -3.14 -11.88 13.76
C SER A 245 -4.50 -11.82 13.04
N THR A 246 -4.56 -11.20 11.86
CA THR A 246 -5.80 -11.14 11.06
C THR A 246 -6.15 -12.50 10.47
N MET A 247 -5.16 -13.23 9.95
CA MET A 247 -5.34 -14.60 9.48
C MET A 247 -5.83 -15.54 10.59
N LYS A 248 -5.20 -15.49 11.78
CA LYS A 248 -5.66 -16.31 12.92
C LYS A 248 -7.08 -15.95 13.34
N LEU A 249 -7.39 -14.66 13.52
CA LEU A 249 -8.73 -14.20 13.92
C LEU A 249 -9.81 -14.68 12.95
N ARG A 250 -9.56 -14.59 11.64
CA ARG A 250 -10.49 -15.05 10.60
C ARG A 250 -10.78 -16.55 10.75
N ASP A 251 -9.74 -17.36 10.89
CA ASP A 251 -9.87 -18.81 11.02
C ASP A 251 -10.50 -19.21 12.38
N THR A 252 -10.29 -18.43 13.45
CA THR A 252 -10.99 -18.56 14.74
C THR A 252 -12.47 -18.22 14.62
N THR A 253 -12.81 -17.10 13.99
CA THR A 253 -14.21 -16.66 13.75
C THR A 253 -14.99 -17.70 12.94
N SER A 254 -14.41 -18.22 11.86
CA SER A 254 -15.03 -19.29 11.05
C SER A 254 -15.23 -20.60 11.82
N ARG A 255 -14.34 -20.93 12.77
CA ARG A 255 -14.52 -22.08 13.69
C ARG A 255 -15.65 -21.81 14.69
N PHE A 256 -15.69 -20.63 15.29
CA PHE A 256 -16.69 -20.23 16.28
C PHE A 256 -18.10 -20.25 15.70
N ALA A 257 -18.31 -19.56 14.56
CA ALA A 257 -19.60 -19.52 13.86
C ALA A 257 -20.13 -20.93 13.52
N LYS A 258 -19.26 -21.82 13.03
CA LYS A 258 -19.60 -23.22 12.76
C LYS A 258 -20.06 -24.01 13.99
N VAL A 259 -19.54 -23.71 15.19
CA VAL A 259 -19.97 -24.37 16.43
C VAL A 259 -21.25 -23.74 16.98
N ALA A 260 -21.40 -22.42 16.83
CA ALA A 260 -22.64 -21.69 17.15
C ALA A 260 -23.83 -22.12 16.28
N GLY A 261 -23.56 -22.59 15.05
CA GLY A 261 -24.58 -22.89 14.04
C GLY A 261 -24.95 -21.69 13.17
N GLU A 262 -24.10 -20.67 13.15
CA GLU A 262 -24.27 -19.41 12.43
C GLU A 262 -23.38 -19.35 11.19
N ASP A 263 -23.74 -18.46 10.26
CA ASP A 263 -22.88 -18.14 9.11
C ASP A 263 -21.71 -17.23 9.56
N ALA A 264 -20.50 -17.53 9.08
CA ALA A 264 -19.35 -16.64 9.25
C ALA A 264 -19.52 -15.39 8.36
N PRO A 265 -18.85 -14.26 8.65
CA PRO A 265 -18.98 -13.05 7.87
C PRO A 265 -18.82 -13.25 6.36
N GLU A 266 -19.69 -12.57 5.62
CA GLU A 266 -19.61 -12.29 4.17
C GLU A 266 -18.17 -11.92 3.74
N ASN A 267 -17.85 -12.02 2.44
CA ASN A 267 -16.77 -11.28 1.75
C ASN A 267 -15.44 -11.02 2.50
N LEU A 268 -14.94 -12.02 3.24
CA LEU A 268 -13.66 -11.96 3.95
C LEU A 268 -12.50 -11.60 3.01
N LEU A 269 -11.78 -10.52 3.35
CA LEU A 269 -10.72 -9.98 2.51
C LEU A 269 -9.59 -11.00 2.30
N ALA A 270 -9.22 -11.20 1.04
CA ALA A 270 -8.05 -12.00 0.68
C ALA A 270 -6.76 -11.21 0.90
N ILE A 271 -6.19 -11.29 2.10
CA ILE A 271 -4.98 -10.55 2.48
C ILE A 271 -3.74 -11.21 1.85
N PRO A 272 -3.02 -10.52 0.95
CA PRO A 272 -1.78 -11.03 0.36
C PRO A 272 -0.63 -11.00 1.38
N ARG A 273 0.53 -11.57 1.03
CA ARG A 273 1.79 -11.35 1.77
C ARG A 273 2.65 -10.34 1.02
N VAL A 274 3.14 -9.31 1.71
CA VAL A 274 4.24 -8.45 1.25
C VAL A 274 5.59 -9.06 1.62
N ARG A 275 6.66 -8.68 0.91
CA ARG A 275 8.02 -9.22 1.13
C ARG A 275 8.58 -8.87 2.51
N SER A 276 8.22 -7.72 3.06
CA SER A 276 8.56 -7.37 4.46
C SER A 276 7.85 -8.24 5.51
N VAL A 277 7.09 -9.28 5.13
CA VAL A 277 6.47 -10.29 6.02
C VAL A 277 7.13 -11.68 5.84
N ASP A 278 8.31 -11.75 5.23
CA ASP A 278 9.14 -12.95 5.24
C ASP A 278 9.68 -13.25 6.66
N TYR A 279 9.67 -14.54 7.04
CA TYR A 279 10.13 -15.11 8.32
C TYR A 279 11.44 -15.88 8.15
#